data_AF-A0A524IWI7-F1
#
_entry.id   AF-A0A524IWI7-F1
#
_cell.length_a   1.000
_cell.length_b   1.000
_cell.length_c   1.000
_cell.angle_alpha   90.00
_cell.angle_beta   90.00
_cell.angle_gamma   90.00
#
_symmetry.space_group_name_H-M   'P 1'
#
loop_
_entity.id
_entity.type
_entity.pdbx_description
1 polymer ?
#
loop_
_entity_poly.entity_id
_entity_poly.type
_entity_poly.pdbx_seq_one_letter_code
_entity_poly.pdbx_strand_id
1 'polypeptide(L)'
;MYRLLIFLHVLGATVWVGGHLVLSLTILPRALRERDPAIIRVFEDGYERIGIPSLVIQVLTGLFLAYHWAPDVTSWFRPATLQASLIAAKLGLLAVTVALAVHARVWIIPSLDADRLRPLAAHIIAVTTIGVLMVALGVAIRTGGLW
;
A
#
# COMPACT_ATOMS: atom_id res chain seq x y z
N MET A 1 -2.83 22.34 -11.39
CA MET A 1 -2.23 21.67 -10.21
C MET A 1 -3.00 20.42 -9.77
N TYR A 2 -4.31 20.49 -9.48
CA TYR A 2 -5.11 19.34 -9.02
C TYR A 2 -5.04 18.08 -9.92
N ARG A 3 -5.18 18.23 -11.25
CA ARG A 3 -5.10 17.09 -12.19
C ARG A 3 -3.73 16.40 -12.17
N LEU A 4 -2.66 17.17 -11.99
CA LEU A 4 -1.30 16.62 -11.87
C LEU A 4 -1.14 15.80 -10.58
N LEU A 5 -1.70 16.28 -9.45
CA LEU A 5 -1.70 15.54 -8.20
C LEU A 5 -2.44 14.19 -8.34
N ILE A 6 -3.61 14.18 -8.99
CA ILE A 6 -4.34 12.94 -9.28
C ILE A 6 -3.49 12.02 -10.15
N PHE A 7 -2.94 12.53 -11.25
CA PHE A 7 -2.11 11.73 -12.17
C PHE A 7 -0.94 11.06 -11.43
N LEU A 8 -0.18 11.83 -10.65
CA LEU A 8 0.94 11.32 -9.87
C LEU A 8 0.50 10.34 -8.77
N HIS A 9 -0.64 10.59 -8.12
CA HIS A 9 -1.20 9.69 -7.11
C HIS A 9 -1.59 8.33 -7.71
N VAL A 10 -2.26 8.35 -8.86
CA VAL A 10 -2.66 7.14 -9.58
C VAL A 10 -1.45 6.41 -10.13
N LEU A 11 -0.48 7.12 -10.71
CA LEU A 11 0.77 6.52 -11.19
C LEU A 11 1.51 5.82 -10.04
N GLY A 12 1.65 6.49 -8.90
CA GLY A 12 2.20 5.88 -7.68
C GLY A 12 1.44 4.61 -7.30
N ALA A 13 0.11 4.66 -7.29
CA ALA A 13 -0.74 3.52 -6.94
C ALA A 13 -0.57 2.34 -7.89
N THR A 14 -0.46 2.59 -9.20
CA THR A 14 -0.25 1.54 -10.19
C THR A 14 1.09 0.84 -10.00
N VAL A 15 2.15 1.57 -9.61
CA VAL A 15 3.47 0.99 -9.35
C VAL A 15 3.47 0.25 -8.00
N TRP A 16 3.02 0.88 -6.92
CA TRP A 16 3.09 0.28 -5.59
C TRP A 16 2.15 -0.93 -5.45
N VAL A 17 0.85 -0.75 -5.72
CA VAL A 17 -0.15 -1.81 -5.58
C VAL A 17 0.05 -2.88 -6.65
N GLY A 18 0.42 -2.48 -7.88
CA GLY A 18 0.77 -3.40 -8.95
C GLY A 18 1.96 -4.30 -8.57
N GLY A 19 3.02 -3.71 -7.99
CA GLY A 19 4.18 -4.46 -7.50
C GLY A 19 3.81 -5.49 -6.44
N HIS A 20 2.96 -5.10 -5.47
CA HIS A 20 2.45 -6.02 -4.45
C HIS A 20 1.56 -7.12 -5.01
N LEU A 21 0.72 -6.82 -6.01
CA LEU A 21 -0.08 -7.83 -6.70
C LEU A 21 0.81 -8.86 -7.41
N VAL A 22 1.84 -8.41 -8.15
CA VAL A 22 2.83 -9.31 -8.76
C VAL A 22 3.55 -10.14 -7.69
N LEU A 23 4.05 -9.48 -6.64
CA LEU A 23 4.72 -10.17 -5.53
C LEU A 23 3.83 -11.25 -4.91
N SER A 24 2.59 -10.92 -4.58
CA SER A 24 1.66 -11.82 -3.89
C SER A 24 1.10 -12.94 -4.78
N LEU A 25 0.78 -12.63 -6.04
CA LEU A 25 0.07 -13.57 -6.93
C LEU A 25 1.00 -14.41 -7.80
N THR A 26 2.21 -13.94 -8.10
CA THR A 26 3.13 -14.65 -9.00
C THR A 26 4.41 -15.10 -8.32
N ILE A 27 5.05 -14.23 -7.52
CA ILE A 27 6.37 -14.50 -6.93
C ILE A 27 6.24 -15.34 -5.65
N LEU A 28 5.35 -14.95 -4.75
CA LEU A 28 5.14 -15.59 -3.46
C LEU A 28 4.73 -17.08 -3.57
N PRO A 29 3.81 -17.50 -4.45
CA PRO A 29 3.44 -18.91 -4.57
C PRO A 29 4.62 -19.79 -4.99
N ARG A 30 5.50 -19.25 -5.85
CA ARG A 30 6.73 -19.92 -6.26
C ARG A 30 7.71 -20.04 -5.10
N ALA A 31 7.97 -18.93 -4.39
CA ALA A 31 8.83 -18.92 -3.22
C ALA A 31 8.38 -19.94 -2.15
N LEU A 32 7.06 -20.02 -1.88
CA LEU A 32 6.49 -20.98 -0.93
C LEU A 32 6.64 -22.44 -1.38
N ARG A 33 6.46 -22.73 -2.67
CA ARG A 33 6.61 -24.08 -3.24
C ARG A 33 8.07 -24.55 -3.16
N GLU A 34 8.99 -23.68 -3.52
CA GLU A 34 10.44 -23.96 -3.53
C GLU A 34 11.07 -23.83 -2.13
N ARG A 35 10.33 -23.28 -1.16
CA ARG A 35 10.81 -22.91 0.19
C ARG A 35 12.05 -22.03 0.13
N ASP A 36 12.14 -21.19 -0.89
CA ASP A 36 13.30 -20.34 -1.15
C ASP A 36 12.93 -18.85 -1.02
N PRO A 37 13.30 -18.20 0.11
CA PRO A 37 13.11 -16.76 0.27
C PRO A 37 13.97 -15.90 -0.67
N ALA A 38 15.01 -16.44 -1.31
CA ALA A 38 15.81 -15.70 -2.28
C ALA A 38 14.98 -15.25 -3.50
N ILE A 39 13.94 -16.01 -3.86
CA ILE A 39 13.02 -15.66 -4.96
C ILE A 39 12.31 -14.33 -4.68
N ILE A 40 11.94 -14.07 -3.42
CA ILE A 40 11.34 -12.80 -3.00
C ILE A 40 12.40 -11.69 -3.05
N ARG A 41 13.59 -11.95 -2.49
CA ARG A 41 14.70 -10.96 -2.45
C ARG A 41 15.10 -10.47 -3.84
N VAL A 42 15.21 -11.37 -4.82
CA VAL A 42 15.55 -11.00 -6.20
C VAL A 42 14.51 -10.06 -6.82
N PHE A 43 13.22 -10.28 -6.53
CA PHE A 43 12.17 -9.36 -6.96
C PHE A 43 12.28 -8.01 -6.24
N GLU A 44 12.42 -8.02 -4.92
CA GLU A 44 12.50 -6.80 -4.10
C GLU A 44 13.71 -5.93 -4.47
N ASP A 45 14.90 -6.50 -4.64
CA ASP A 45 16.13 -5.77 -4.99
C ASP A 45 16.00 -4.99 -6.32
N GLY A 46 15.28 -5.57 -7.28
CA GLY A 46 14.97 -4.94 -8.56
C GLY A 46 13.87 -3.89 -8.44
N TYR A 47 12.80 -4.22 -7.71
CA TYR A 47 11.59 -3.40 -7.66
C TYR A 47 11.67 -2.21 -6.69
N GLU A 48 12.42 -2.32 -5.60
CA GLU A 48 12.51 -1.30 -4.53
C GLU A 48 12.91 0.07 -5.08
N ARG A 49 13.80 0.10 -6.08
CA ARG A 49 14.29 1.32 -6.77
C ARG A 49 13.18 2.16 -7.39
N ILE A 50 12.08 1.55 -7.79
CA ILE A 50 10.90 2.24 -8.32
C ILE A 50 9.72 2.21 -7.33
N GLY A 51 9.63 1.15 -6.53
CA GLY A 51 8.60 0.94 -5.53
C GLY A 51 8.63 2.01 -4.45
N ILE A 52 9.76 2.25 -3.79
CA ILE A 52 9.85 3.25 -2.72
C ILE A 52 9.56 4.66 -3.23
N PRO A 53 10.18 5.15 -4.33
CA PRO A 53 9.82 6.46 -4.87
C PRO A 53 8.34 6.58 -5.21
N SER A 54 7.71 5.54 -5.76
CA SER A 54 6.28 5.54 -6.07
C SER A 54 5.41 5.67 -4.81
N LEU A 55 5.77 4.99 -3.72
CA LEU A 55 5.08 5.10 -2.44
C LEU A 55 5.19 6.53 -1.87
N VAL A 56 6.39 7.12 -1.90
CA VAL A 56 6.61 8.50 -1.42
C VAL A 56 5.74 9.48 -2.21
N ILE A 57 5.76 9.39 -3.55
CA ILE A 57 4.91 10.23 -4.41
C ILE A 57 3.43 10.02 -4.05
N GLN A 58 3.00 8.79 -3.87
CA GLN A 58 1.61 8.45 -3.58
C GLN A 58 1.14 8.96 -2.22
N VAL A 59 1.97 8.86 -1.18
CA VAL A 59 1.67 9.38 0.16
C VAL A 59 1.57 10.90 0.13
N LEU A 60 2.56 11.58 -0.44
CA LEU A 60 2.56 13.05 -0.51
C LEU A 60 1.35 13.57 -1.29
N THR A 61 1.14 13.06 -2.51
CA THR A 61 -0.01 13.44 -3.34
C THR A 61 -1.34 13.08 -2.68
N GLY A 62 -1.41 11.95 -1.97
CA GLY A 62 -2.58 11.52 -1.22
C GLY A 62 -2.95 12.46 -0.07
N LEU A 63 -1.96 12.94 0.68
CA LEU A 63 -2.16 13.93 1.74
C LEU A 63 -2.61 15.29 1.19
N PHE A 64 -2.02 15.75 0.08
CA PHE A 64 -2.47 16.97 -0.59
C PHE A 64 -3.91 16.84 -1.10
N LEU A 65 -4.29 15.70 -1.66
CA LEU A 65 -5.65 15.44 -2.10
C LEU A 65 -6.61 15.36 -0.91
N ALA A 66 -6.23 14.70 0.19
CA ALA A 66 -7.03 14.66 1.42
C ALA A 66 -7.31 16.07 1.95
N TYR A 67 -6.28 16.92 2.03
CA TYR A 67 -6.42 18.32 2.45
C TYR A 67 -7.27 19.15 1.49
N HIS A 68 -7.18 18.90 0.19
CA HIS A 68 -8.02 19.59 -0.79
C HIS A 68 -9.51 19.26 -0.61
N TRP A 69 -9.86 18.01 -0.29
CA TRP A 69 -11.26 17.56 -0.17
C TRP A 69 -11.83 17.73 1.25
N ALA A 70 -10.98 17.64 2.27
CA ALA A 70 -11.32 17.84 3.68
C ALA A 70 -10.26 18.74 4.33
N PRO A 71 -10.34 20.07 4.16
CA PRO A 71 -9.33 21.02 4.65
C PRO A 71 -9.24 21.07 6.17
N ASP A 72 -10.34 20.81 6.86
CA ASP A 72 -10.36 20.65 8.31
C ASP A 72 -9.76 19.28 8.69
N VAL A 73 -8.50 19.28 9.13
CA VAL A 73 -7.77 18.07 9.52
C VAL A 73 -8.45 17.34 10.70
N THR A 74 -9.23 18.03 11.53
CA THR A 74 -9.95 17.37 12.63
C THR A 74 -10.99 16.38 12.10
N SER A 75 -11.57 16.66 10.91
CA SER A 75 -12.51 15.76 10.23
C SER A 75 -11.88 14.43 9.78
N TRP A 76 -10.55 14.34 9.70
CA TRP A 76 -9.85 13.10 9.36
C TRP A 76 -9.86 12.09 10.52
N PHE A 77 -10.07 12.57 11.75
CA PHE A 77 -10.17 11.75 12.96
C PHE A 77 -11.59 11.70 13.53
N ARG A 78 -12.42 12.68 13.19
CA ARG A 78 -13.83 12.79 13.58
C ARG A 78 -14.70 13.05 12.35
N PRO A 79 -14.86 12.07 11.45
CA PRO A 79 -15.55 12.29 10.19
C PRO A 79 -17.05 12.47 10.40
N ALA A 80 -17.59 13.55 9.83
CA ALA A 80 -19.03 13.85 9.85
C ALA A 80 -19.70 13.63 8.48
N THR A 81 -18.92 13.35 7.44
CA THR A 81 -19.41 13.13 6.07
C THR A 81 -18.85 11.82 5.52
N LEU A 82 -19.54 11.22 4.54
CA LEU A 82 -19.04 10.01 3.86
C LEU A 82 -17.64 10.24 3.28
N GLN A 83 -17.40 11.40 2.67
CA GLN A 83 -16.11 11.75 2.10
C GLN A 83 -15.00 11.75 3.16
N ALA A 84 -15.24 12.40 4.31
CA ALA A 84 -14.29 12.42 5.41
C ALA A 84 -14.05 11.02 5.98
N SER A 85 -15.09 10.18 6.08
CA SER A 85 -14.98 8.79 6.53
C SER A 85 -14.11 7.95 5.59
N LEU A 86 -14.24 8.12 4.27
CA LEU A 86 -13.42 7.41 3.30
C LEU A 86 -11.95 7.87 3.35
N ILE A 87 -11.70 9.17 3.53
CA ILE A 87 -10.35 9.71 3.75
C ILE A 87 -9.74 9.13 5.03
N ALA A 88 -10.48 9.18 6.14
CA ALA A 88 -10.05 8.63 7.43
C ALA A 88 -9.71 7.14 7.34
N ALA A 89 -10.58 6.35 6.68
CA ALA A 89 -10.34 4.93 6.44
C ALA A 89 -9.06 4.69 5.61
N LYS A 90 -8.84 5.47 4.55
CA LYS A 90 -7.63 5.34 3.71
C LYS A 90 -6.36 5.71 4.47
N LEU A 91 -6.39 6.73 5.33
CA LEU A 91 -5.27 7.08 6.21
C LEU A 91 -5.01 6.01 7.27
N GLY A 92 -6.07 5.41 7.84
CA GLY A 92 -5.96 4.26 8.74
C GLY A 92 -5.31 3.05 8.07
N LEU A 93 -5.75 2.69 6.86
CA LEU A 93 -5.13 1.62 6.06
C LEU A 93 -3.66 1.90 5.73
N LEU A 94 -3.30 3.14 5.42
CA LEU A 94 -1.91 3.56 5.22
C LEU A 94 -1.09 3.36 6.51
N ALA A 95 -1.62 3.78 7.67
CA ALA A 95 -0.96 3.59 8.96
C ALA A 95 -0.72 2.11 9.28
N VAL A 96 -1.72 1.25 9.03
CA VAL A 96 -1.58 -0.20 9.19
C VAL A 96 -0.52 -0.76 8.23
N THR A 97 -0.47 -0.30 6.99
CA THR A 97 0.56 -0.71 6.02
C THR A 97 1.96 -0.35 6.51
N VAL A 98 2.16 0.86 7.02
CA VAL A 98 3.44 1.29 7.61
C VAL A 98 3.80 0.42 8.82
N ALA A 99 2.85 0.14 9.71
CA ALA A 99 3.07 -0.72 10.87
C ALA A 99 3.50 -2.14 10.45
N LEU A 100 2.83 -2.74 9.45
CA LEU A 100 3.19 -4.04 8.89
C LEU A 100 4.57 -4.02 8.23
N ALA A 101 4.91 -2.96 7.49
CA ALA A 101 6.20 -2.81 6.84
C ALA A 101 7.34 -2.71 7.86
N VAL A 102 7.18 -1.88 8.90
CA VAL A 102 8.12 -1.80 10.03
C VAL A 102 8.22 -3.15 10.72
N HIS A 103 7.09 -3.84 10.92
CA HIS A 103 7.10 -5.15 11.55
C HIS A 103 7.89 -6.20 10.76
N ALA A 104 7.64 -6.28 9.45
CA ALA A 104 8.39 -7.16 8.57
C ALA A 104 9.89 -6.82 8.59
N ARG A 105 10.26 -5.54 8.48
CA ARG A 105 11.65 -5.09 8.37
C ARG A 105 12.47 -5.30 9.64
N VAL A 106 11.86 -5.14 10.81
CA VAL A 106 12.58 -5.23 12.09
C VAL A 106 12.63 -6.66 12.62
N TRP A 107 11.56 -7.46 12.46
CA TRP A 107 11.47 -8.77 13.11
C TRP A 107 11.52 -9.97 12.16
N ILE A 108 11.11 -9.82 10.90
CA ILE A 108 11.00 -10.97 9.96
C ILE A 108 12.21 -11.01 9.02
N ILE A 109 12.43 -9.94 8.25
CA ILE A 109 13.47 -9.86 7.21
C ILE A 109 14.89 -10.14 7.73
N PRO A 110 15.32 -9.62 8.90
CA PRO A 110 16.69 -9.84 9.40
C PRO A 110 17.02 -11.31 9.69
N SER A 111 16.01 -12.16 9.87
CA SER A 111 16.15 -13.60 10.16
C SER A 111 15.40 -14.45 9.15
N LEU A 112 15.30 -13.98 7.90
CA LEU A 112 14.51 -14.63 6.86
C LEU A 112 15.22 -15.86 6.28
N ASP A 113 14.68 -17.02 6.65
CA ASP A 113 15.00 -18.35 6.14
C ASP A 113 13.73 -19.06 5.63
N ALA A 114 13.83 -20.36 5.34
CA ALA A 114 12.69 -21.16 4.88
C ALA A 114 11.55 -21.24 5.91
N ASP A 115 11.86 -21.18 7.22
CA ASP A 115 10.87 -21.30 8.30
C ASP A 115 10.11 -19.98 8.51
N ARG A 116 10.81 -18.84 8.33
CA ARG A 116 10.22 -17.49 8.42
C ARG A 116 9.51 -17.03 7.15
N LEU A 117 9.52 -17.85 6.09
CA LEU A 117 8.84 -17.55 4.84
C LEU A 117 7.31 -17.45 4.99
N ARG A 118 6.70 -18.27 5.86
CA ARG A 118 5.24 -18.23 6.10
C ARG A 118 4.79 -16.93 6.79
N PRO A 119 5.44 -16.48 7.89
CA PRO A 119 5.17 -15.15 8.45
C PRO A 119 5.31 -14.01 7.44
N LEU A 120 6.34 -14.06 6.59
CA LEU A 120 6.54 -13.06 5.52
C LEU A 120 5.40 -13.12 4.49
N ALA A 121 4.98 -14.33 4.08
CA ALA A 121 3.86 -14.53 3.17
C ALA A 121 2.57 -13.88 3.68
N ALA A 122 2.26 -14.04 4.97
CA ALA A 122 1.11 -13.41 5.60
C ALA A 122 1.18 -11.87 5.52
N HIS A 123 2.37 -11.28 5.71
CA HIS A 123 2.57 -9.84 5.57
C HIS A 123 2.38 -9.37 4.13
N ILE A 124 2.95 -10.08 3.15
CA ILE A 124 2.80 -9.76 1.73
C ILE A 124 1.31 -9.76 1.34
N ILE A 125 0.57 -10.80 1.74
CA ILE A 125 -0.87 -10.92 1.44
C ILE A 125 -1.66 -9.82 2.14
N ALA A 126 -1.37 -9.52 3.41
CA ALA A 126 -2.02 -8.46 4.16
C ALA A 126 -1.81 -7.09 3.52
N VAL A 127 -0.56 -6.73 3.22
CA VAL A 127 -0.22 -5.45 2.58
C VAL A 127 -0.84 -5.35 1.18
N THR A 128 -0.86 -6.44 0.41
CA THR A 128 -1.50 -6.47 -0.92
C THR A 128 -3.00 -6.23 -0.81
N THR A 129 -3.67 -6.90 0.14
CA THR A 129 -5.10 -6.74 0.39
C THR A 129 -5.42 -5.31 0.80
N ILE A 130 -4.65 -4.74 1.72
CA ILE A 130 -4.79 -3.35 2.14
C ILE A 130 -4.56 -2.39 0.96
N GLY A 131 -3.57 -2.66 0.11
CA GLY A 131 -3.30 -1.91 -1.12
C GLY A 131 -4.51 -1.87 -2.05
N VAL A 132 -5.14 -3.01 -2.31
CA VAL A 132 -6.36 -3.10 -3.13
C VAL A 132 -7.53 -2.37 -2.48
N LEU A 133 -7.71 -2.50 -1.16
CA LEU A 133 -8.73 -1.75 -0.43
C LEU A 133 -8.51 -0.24 -0.53
N MET A 134 -7.26 0.24 -0.42
CA MET A 134 -6.94 1.66 -0.61
C MET A 134 -7.26 2.15 -2.03
N VAL A 135 -7.10 1.31 -3.06
CA VAL A 135 -7.52 1.61 -4.43
C VAL A 135 -9.04 1.73 -4.51
N ALA A 136 -9.77 0.75 -3.95
CA ALA A 136 -11.24 0.77 -3.93
C ALA A 136 -11.79 2.01 -3.21
N LEU A 137 -11.24 2.36 -2.03
CA LEU A 137 -11.59 3.60 -1.35
C LEU A 137 -11.23 4.84 -2.17
N GLY A 138 -10.11 4.81 -2.91
CA GLY A 138 -9.73 5.88 -3.82
C GLY A 138 -10.74 6.10 -4.95
N VAL A 139 -11.30 5.01 -5.51
CA VAL A 139 -12.41 5.08 -6.46
C VAL A 139 -13.62 5.74 -5.80
N ALA A 140 -14.06 5.21 -4.65
CA ALA A 140 -15.23 5.73 -3.92
C ALA A 140 -15.11 7.22 -3.57
N ILE A 141 -13.93 7.67 -3.12
CA ILE A 141 -13.63 9.10 -2.87
C ILE A 141 -13.85 9.93 -4.13
N ARG A 142 -13.49 9.41 -5.31
CA ARG A 142 -13.52 10.17 -6.56
C ARG A 142 -14.90 10.19 -7.20
N THR A 143 -15.65 9.10 -7.11
CA THR A 143 -16.93 8.90 -7.80
C THR A 143 -18.16 9.08 -6.91
N GLY A 144 -17.99 9.15 -5.57
CA GLY A 144 -19.09 9.22 -4.60
C GLY A 144 -19.65 7.86 -4.18
N GLY A 145 -19.06 6.75 -4.64
CA GLY A 145 -19.50 5.38 -4.36
C GLY A 145 -18.58 4.35 -5.01
N LEU A 146 -18.61 3.09 -4.56
CA LEU A 146 -17.72 2.05 -5.09
C LEU A 146 -18.07 1.65 -6.54
N TRP A 147 -19.35 1.71 -6.91
CA TRP A 147 -19.92 1.32 -8.21
C TRP A 147 -21.19 2.13 -8.47
#